data_AF-J2GTQ7-F1
#
_entry.id   AF-J2GTQ7-F1
#
_cell.length_a   1.000
_cell.length_b   1.000
_cell.length_c   1.000
_cell.angle_alpha   90.00
_cell.angle_beta   90.00
_cell.angle_gamma   90.00
#
_symmetry.space_group_name_H-M   'P 1'
#
loop_
_entity.id
_entity.type
_entity.pdbx_description
1 polymer ?
#
loop_
_entity_poly.entity_id
_entity_poly.type
_entity_poly.pdbx_seq_one_letter_code
_entity_poly.pdbx_strand_id
1 'polypeptide(L)'
;MAASLVQEIVPLPRLARVPHAPAALLGVAQIRGVIVPVLSVASLLGRAQSPVQRVIVAEMDGLVGLAVTRVSQIVNDDEAICALQVDFASLIGAAVPERRERRSAGAIVAATGRTEEAPAEAVVLVAFAVAGQDFALPLSSTEEVLRLPAGIARLPHADAAALGSVASRGAVLPLLSLAALLALPIAPMTGRSRVVVVRIGAHRVGLVVDAMRSIERVAEREIDAVPQVLNRGGSEARIQAICRLDGGTRLVSVLAPDQLVDKDITARLLQGETRGKGEMTGGTDVQDERFLLFRIGEESFGLPIDAVQEVALLPPRLTPLPKAPAFVQGVMNVRGQVIPVIDQARRFNGVPVVGSKARVIVVRIGELTAGFTVDAVSQVVQPSADALRPAPDLGSEGARVFDRVAALDGEDTLVLIVSPQELLDRAERDLLLALGKTKAAQRKP
;
A
#
# COMPACT_ATOMS: atom_id res chain seq x y z
N MET A 1 -8.88 36.95 -17.54
CA MET A 1 -10.19 36.28 -17.37
C MET A 1 -11.25 37.34 -17.47
N ALA A 2 -12.31 37.09 -18.23
CA ALA A 2 -13.42 38.02 -18.34
C ALA A 2 -14.12 38.16 -16.98
N ALA A 3 -14.43 39.41 -16.58
CA ALA A 3 -15.12 39.68 -15.31
C ALA A 3 -16.51 39.04 -15.26
N SER A 4 -17.15 38.84 -16.42
CA SER A 4 -18.45 38.18 -16.59
C SER A 4 -18.49 36.72 -16.11
N LEU A 5 -17.33 36.04 -16.05
CA LEU A 5 -17.24 34.67 -15.57
C LEU A 5 -17.09 34.60 -14.04
N VAL A 6 -16.72 35.71 -13.38
CA VAL A 6 -16.45 35.74 -11.95
C VAL A 6 -17.76 35.93 -11.17
N GLN A 7 -18.13 34.92 -10.39
CA GLN A 7 -19.29 34.99 -9.50
C GLN A 7 -18.95 35.68 -8.19
N GLU A 8 -17.81 35.34 -7.58
CA GLU A 8 -17.35 35.96 -6.35
C GLU A 8 -15.85 35.74 -6.08
N ILE A 9 -15.30 36.47 -5.11
CA ILE A 9 -13.95 36.28 -4.60
C ILE A 9 -14.03 36.06 -3.10
N VAL A 10 -13.50 34.92 -2.65
CA VAL A 10 -13.51 34.53 -1.23
C VAL A 10 -12.07 34.33 -0.72
N PRO A 11 -11.82 34.46 0.60
CA PRO A 11 -10.57 33.94 1.17
C PRO A 11 -10.46 32.43 0.95
N LEU A 12 -9.25 31.89 0.88
CA LEU A 12 -9.02 30.45 0.69
C LEU A 12 -9.75 29.63 1.79
N PRO A 13 -10.79 28.85 1.43
CA PRO A 13 -11.50 28.02 2.40
C PRO A 13 -10.68 26.78 2.76
N ARG A 14 -11.12 26.02 3.76
CA ARG A 14 -10.58 24.68 4.01
C ARG A 14 -10.90 23.79 2.80
N LEU A 15 -9.87 23.16 2.26
CA LEU A 15 -9.99 22.24 1.12
C LEU A 15 -9.94 20.80 1.62
N ALA A 16 -10.89 19.98 1.20
CA ALA A 16 -10.70 18.53 1.24
C ALA A 16 -9.86 18.15 0.01
N ARG A 17 -8.71 17.50 0.21
CA ARG A 17 -7.92 17.06 -0.94
C ARG A 17 -8.58 15.85 -1.59
N VAL A 18 -8.34 15.76 -2.88
CA VAL A 18 -8.78 14.66 -3.73
C VAL A 18 -7.54 13.76 -3.95
N PRO A 19 -7.57 12.48 -3.54
CA PRO A 19 -6.52 11.51 -3.85
C PRO A 19 -6.29 11.40 -5.35
N HIS A 20 -5.03 11.19 -5.75
CA HIS A 20 -4.62 11.10 -7.17
C HIS A 20 -5.01 12.30 -8.03
N ALA A 21 -5.32 13.44 -7.40
CA ALA A 21 -5.64 14.67 -8.09
C ALA A 21 -4.52 15.11 -9.04
N PRO A 22 -4.86 15.67 -10.22
CA PRO A 22 -3.90 16.39 -11.05
C PRO A 22 -3.18 17.46 -10.22
N ALA A 23 -1.91 17.74 -10.50
CA ALA A 23 -1.10 18.70 -9.74
C ALA A 23 -1.70 20.12 -9.69
N ALA A 24 -2.55 20.46 -10.65
CA ALA A 24 -3.27 21.73 -10.69
C ALA A 24 -4.44 21.81 -9.70
N LEU A 25 -4.98 20.68 -9.22
CA LEU A 25 -6.11 20.64 -8.30
C LEU A 25 -5.63 20.62 -6.85
N LEU A 26 -5.98 21.68 -6.12
CA LEU A 26 -5.67 21.80 -4.70
C LEU A 26 -6.64 21.01 -3.81
N GLY A 27 -7.89 20.83 -4.26
CA GLY A 27 -8.92 20.07 -3.56
C GLY A 27 -10.33 20.56 -3.91
N VAL A 28 -11.29 20.23 -3.05
CA VAL A 28 -12.68 20.68 -3.13
C VAL A 28 -13.06 21.49 -1.91
N ALA A 29 -13.91 22.50 -2.09
CA ALA A 29 -14.40 23.38 -1.04
C ALA A 29 -15.91 23.51 -1.09
N GLN A 30 -16.54 23.78 0.05
CA GLN A 30 -17.93 24.22 0.08
C GLN A 30 -17.97 25.75 0.01
N ILE A 31 -18.58 26.28 -1.05
CA ILE A 31 -18.78 27.71 -1.25
C ILE A 31 -20.27 27.95 -1.46
N ARG A 32 -20.89 28.71 -0.55
CA ARG A 32 -22.35 28.98 -0.52
C ARG A 32 -23.24 27.73 -0.63
N GLY A 33 -22.80 26.61 -0.05
CA GLY A 33 -23.57 25.38 -0.10
C GLY A 33 -23.44 24.60 -1.41
N VAL A 34 -22.48 24.93 -2.27
CA VAL A 34 -22.11 24.14 -3.44
C VAL A 34 -20.68 23.63 -3.30
N ILE A 35 -20.42 22.39 -3.73
CA ILE A 35 -19.06 21.84 -3.78
C ILE A 35 -18.37 22.35 -5.04
N VAL A 36 -17.26 23.07 -4.84
CA VAL A 36 -16.49 23.71 -5.89
C VAL A 36 -15.06 23.14 -5.90
N PRO A 37 -14.58 22.53 -6.99
CA PRO A 37 -13.18 22.17 -7.15
C PRO A 37 -12.31 23.42 -7.20
N VAL A 38 -11.20 23.43 -6.47
CA VAL A 38 -10.29 24.58 -6.37
C VAL A 38 -8.96 24.24 -7.04
N LEU A 39 -8.66 24.93 -8.14
CA LEU A 39 -7.47 24.76 -8.97
C LEU A 39 -6.46 25.89 -8.71
N SER A 40 -5.18 25.53 -8.58
CA SER A 40 -4.05 26.45 -8.52
C SER A 40 -3.79 27.09 -9.88
N VAL A 41 -3.98 28.40 -9.97
CA VAL A 41 -3.64 29.15 -11.19
C VAL A 41 -2.15 29.08 -11.50
N ALA A 42 -1.29 29.08 -10.47
CA ALA A 42 0.16 28.94 -10.67
C ALA A 42 0.50 27.62 -11.36
N SER A 43 -0.13 26.52 -10.90
CA SER A 43 0.09 25.19 -11.45
C SER A 43 -0.49 25.03 -12.86
N LEU A 44 -1.67 25.61 -13.15
CA LEU A 44 -2.24 25.66 -14.50
C LEU A 44 -1.34 26.41 -15.49
N LEU A 45 -0.58 27.40 -15.01
CA LEU A 45 0.39 28.16 -15.81
C LEU A 45 1.80 27.54 -15.83
N GLY A 46 1.98 26.32 -15.30
CA GLY A 46 3.27 25.64 -15.25
C GLY A 46 4.31 26.29 -14.32
N ARG A 47 3.85 27.09 -13.35
CA ARG A 47 4.70 27.77 -12.35
C ARG A 47 4.74 26.99 -11.04
N ALA A 48 5.83 27.17 -10.29
CA ALA A 48 5.96 26.62 -8.94
C ALA A 48 4.83 27.13 -8.03
N GLN A 49 4.34 26.24 -7.14
CA GLN A 49 3.28 26.60 -6.20
C GLN A 49 3.72 27.78 -5.32
N SER A 50 2.85 28.76 -5.20
CA SER A 50 2.99 29.94 -4.34
C SER A 50 1.89 29.93 -3.29
N PRO A 51 2.08 30.54 -2.11
CA PRO A 51 1.05 30.60 -1.08
C PRO A 51 -0.21 31.29 -1.61
N VAL A 52 -1.31 30.54 -1.66
CA VAL A 52 -2.62 31.00 -2.12
C VAL A 52 -3.35 31.70 -0.96
N GLN A 53 -4.00 32.83 -1.23
CA GLN A 53 -4.78 33.56 -0.21
C GLN A 53 -6.24 33.78 -0.59
N ARG A 54 -6.56 33.76 -1.89
CA ARG A 54 -7.89 34.03 -2.41
C ARG A 54 -8.31 32.94 -3.39
N VAL A 55 -9.61 32.69 -3.46
CA VAL A 55 -10.23 31.86 -4.49
C VAL A 55 -11.21 32.73 -5.27
N ILE A 56 -11.01 32.80 -6.58
CA ILE A 56 -11.96 33.41 -7.51
C ILE A 56 -12.92 32.31 -7.94
N VAL A 57 -14.19 32.41 -7.58
CA VAL A 57 -15.22 31.47 -8.01
C VAL A 57 -15.70 31.92 -9.38
N ALA A 58 -15.51 31.08 -10.38
CA ALA A 58 -15.89 31.36 -11.73
C ALA A 58 -16.85 30.29 -12.27
N GLU A 59 -17.82 30.73 -13.07
CA GLU A 59 -18.71 29.83 -13.83
C GLU A 59 -18.09 29.59 -15.21
N MET A 60 -17.75 28.34 -15.51
CA MET A 60 -17.24 27.90 -16.81
C MET A 60 -18.07 26.70 -17.29
N ASP A 61 -17.49 25.49 -17.34
CA ASP A 61 -18.23 24.23 -17.51
C ASP A 61 -18.74 23.71 -16.14
N GLY A 62 -19.35 24.61 -15.36
CA GLY A 62 -19.64 24.46 -13.94
C GLY A 62 -18.79 25.36 -13.05
N LEU A 63 -19.16 25.43 -11.77
CA LEU A 63 -18.46 26.25 -10.78
C LEU A 63 -17.07 25.69 -10.50
N VAL A 64 -16.05 26.56 -10.65
CA VAL A 64 -14.65 26.25 -10.37
C VAL A 64 -14.04 27.38 -9.55
N GLY A 65 -13.27 27.02 -8.53
CA GLY A 65 -12.48 27.94 -7.74
C GLY A 65 -11.07 28.07 -8.32
N LEU A 66 -10.64 29.28 -8.62
CA LEU A 66 -9.29 29.58 -9.07
C LEU A 66 -8.50 30.19 -7.92
N ALA A 67 -7.62 29.37 -7.34
CA ALA A 67 -6.74 29.73 -6.26
C ALA A 67 -5.61 30.65 -6.77
N VAL A 68 -5.58 31.86 -6.23
CA VAL A 68 -4.62 32.91 -6.56
C VAL A 68 -3.96 33.48 -5.31
N THR A 69 -2.73 33.99 -5.47
CA THR A 69 -1.99 34.65 -4.40
C THR A 69 -2.67 35.96 -3.96
N ARG A 70 -3.15 36.75 -4.93
CA ARG A 70 -3.83 38.04 -4.68
C ARG A 70 -4.70 38.39 -5.89
N VAL A 71 -5.82 39.06 -5.64
CA VAL A 71 -6.58 39.78 -6.67
C VAL A 71 -6.25 41.27 -6.54
N SER A 72 -5.74 41.88 -7.61
CA SER A 72 -5.36 43.29 -7.61
C SER A 72 -6.55 44.20 -7.86
N GLN A 73 -7.32 43.92 -8.92
CA GLN A 73 -8.47 44.73 -9.34
C GLN A 73 -9.39 43.87 -10.23
N ILE A 74 -10.69 44.15 -10.21
CA ILE A 74 -11.65 43.70 -11.23
C ILE A 74 -11.87 44.90 -12.15
N VAL A 75 -11.67 44.72 -13.44
CA VAL A 75 -11.79 45.77 -14.47
C VAL A 75 -12.80 45.31 -15.51
N ASN A 76 -13.59 46.24 -16.04
CA ASN A 76 -14.47 45.95 -17.17
C ASN A 76 -13.63 45.80 -18.44
N ASP A 77 -14.09 44.99 -19.40
CA ASP A 77 -13.31 44.60 -20.59
C ASP A 77 -12.80 45.82 -21.39
N ASP A 78 -13.50 46.96 -21.34
CA ASP A 78 -13.14 48.20 -22.04
C ASP A 78 -11.91 48.95 -21.44
N GLU A 79 -11.47 48.61 -20.23
CA GLU A 79 -10.35 49.29 -19.52
C GLU A 79 -9.07 48.44 -19.43
N ALA A 80 -9.05 47.23 -19.98
CA ALA A 80 -7.97 46.25 -19.81
C ALA A 80 -6.79 46.46 -20.79
N ILE A 81 -6.08 47.60 -20.72
CA ILE A 81 -5.08 47.98 -21.74
C ILE A 81 -3.72 47.25 -21.58
N CYS A 82 -3.42 46.59 -20.45
CA CYS A 82 -2.10 45.98 -20.20
C CYS A 82 -2.12 44.61 -19.48
N ALA A 83 -3.14 43.76 -19.70
CA ALA A 83 -3.24 42.45 -19.04
C ALA A 83 -3.02 41.28 -20.03
N LEU A 84 -2.25 40.27 -19.62
CA LEU A 84 -2.21 38.98 -20.32
C LEU A 84 -3.58 38.30 -20.13
N GLN A 85 -4.36 38.18 -21.21
CA GLN A 85 -5.58 37.39 -21.19
C GLN A 85 -5.21 35.90 -21.20
N VAL A 86 -5.49 35.24 -20.08
CA VAL A 86 -5.36 33.79 -19.93
C VAL A 86 -6.71 33.15 -20.19
N ASP A 87 -6.78 32.25 -21.17
CA ASP A 87 -7.91 31.36 -21.39
C ASP A 87 -7.85 30.18 -20.41
N PHE A 88 -8.57 30.34 -19.30
CA PHE A 88 -8.63 29.34 -18.25
C PHE A 88 -9.43 28.10 -18.66
N ALA A 89 -10.42 28.20 -19.56
CA ALA A 89 -11.18 27.04 -19.99
C ALA A 89 -10.28 26.06 -20.73
N SER A 90 -9.46 26.57 -21.66
CA SER A 90 -8.47 25.76 -22.39
C SER A 90 -7.37 25.19 -21.48
N LEU A 91 -6.86 25.97 -20.52
CA LEU A 91 -5.85 25.47 -19.57
C LEU A 91 -6.39 24.38 -18.65
N ILE A 92 -7.64 24.50 -18.20
CA ILE A 92 -8.29 23.48 -17.37
C ILE A 92 -8.51 22.22 -18.21
N GLY A 93 -8.98 22.34 -19.45
CA GLY A 93 -9.13 21.21 -20.38
C GLY A 93 -7.80 20.50 -20.69
N ALA A 94 -6.70 21.23 -20.83
CA ALA A 94 -5.38 20.66 -21.06
C ALA A 94 -4.77 20.01 -19.81
N ALA A 95 -5.00 20.58 -18.62
CA ALA A 95 -4.53 20.03 -17.35
C ALA A 95 -5.35 18.82 -16.87
N VAL A 96 -6.56 18.64 -17.43
CA VAL A 96 -7.53 17.63 -17.01
C VAL A 96 -8.28 17.08 -18.25
N PRO A 97 -7.66 16.19 -19.05
CA PRO A 97 -8.16 15.80 -20.38
C PRO A 97 -9.42 14.91 -20.37
N GLU A 98 -10.43 15.28 -21.15
CA GLU A 98 -11.66 14.49 -21.31
C GLU A 98 -11.39 13.12 -21.97
N ARG A 99 -11.93 12.04 -21.38
CA ARG A 99 -12.14 10.78 -22.11
C ARG A 99 -13.64 10.55 -22.31
N ARG A 100 -14.04 10.43 -23.58
CA ARG A 100 -15.31 9.80 -23.97
C ARG A 100 -15.22 8.31 -23.65
N GLU A 101 -15.76 7.85 -22.53
CA GLU A 101 -16.00 6.41 -22.33
C GLU A 101 -17.41 6.05 -21.86
N ARG A 102 -17.77 4.86 -22.30
CA ARG A 102 -19.10 4.27 -22.38
C ARG A 102 -19.68 4.02 -20.99
N ARG A 103 -20.97 4.34 -20.85
CA ARG A 103 -21.84 3.96 -19.72
C ARG A 103 -21.66 2.46 -19.38
N SER A 104 -21.00 2.17 -18.27
CA SER A 104 -21.24 0.97 -17.47
C SER A 104 -21.99 1.40 -16.21
N ALA A 105 -23.19 0.86 -16.06
CA ALA A 105 -24.16 1.23 -15.04
C ALA A 105 -23.70 0.85 -13.63
N GLY A 106 -23.52 1.87 -12.79
CA GLY A 106 -23.63 1.81 -11.33
C GLY A 106 -24.43 3.04 -10.93
N ALA A 107 -25.74 2.97 -11.10
CA ALA A 107 -26.61 4.14 -11.06
C ALA A 107 -26.96 4.51 -9.62
N ILE A 108 -26.48 5.67 -9.16
CA ILE A 108 -27.30 6.52 -8.30
C ILE A 108 -27.82 7.61 -9.22
N VAL A 109 -29.10 7.50 -9.55
CA VAL A 109 -29.80 8.36 -10.50
C VAL A 109 -29.95 9.74 -9.87
N ALA A 110 -29.32 10.75 -10.47
CA ALA A 110 -29.72 12.13 -10.29
C ALA A 110 -31.07 12.32 -11.00
N ALA A 111 -32.15 12.37 -10.23
CA ALA A 111 -33.45 12.82 -10.72
C ALA A 111 -33.82 14.14 -10.06
N THR A 112 -33.76 15.19 -10.87
CA THR A 112 -34.42 16.47 -10.61
C THR A 112 -35.94 16.27 -10.68
N GLY A 113 -36.63 16.52 -9.58
CA GLY A 113 -38.09 16.54 -9.55
C GLY A 113 -38.61 16.51 -8.11
N ARG A 114 -39.18 17.63 -7.66
CA ARG A 114 -39.98 17.65 -6.41
C ARG A 114 -41.06 16.57 -6.50
N THR A 115 -41.21 15.74 -5.47
CA THR A 115 -42.44 15.43 -4.71
C THR A 115 -42.19 14.22 -3.79
N GLU A 116 -42.70 14.34 -2.55
CA GLU A 116 -42.95 13.31 -1.51
C GLU A 116 -41.77 12.66 -0.77
N GLU A 117 -41.69 13.01 0.53
CA GLU A 117 -40.82 12.46 1.57
C GLU A 117 -41.16 10.99 1.84
N ALA A 118 -40.49 10.08 1.14
CA ALA A 118 -40.11 8.81 1.75
C ALA A 118 -38.99 9.09 2.78
N PRO A 119 -38.92 8.36 3.92
CA PRO A 119 -37.85 8.57 4.88
C PRO A 119 -36.51 8.29 4.19
N ALA A 120 -35.73 9.36 4.00
CA ALA A 120 -34.43 9.29 3.31
C ALA A 120 -33.56 8.22 4.00
N GLU A 121 -33.16 7.21 3.23
CA GLU A 121 -32.40 6.06 3.70
C GLU A 121 -31.00 6.56 4.12
N ALA A 122 -30.82 6.87 5.40
CA ALA A 122 -29.58 7.46 5.88
C ALA A 122 -28.43 6.45 5.80
N VAL A 123 -27.34 6.85 5.15
CA VAL A 123 -26.12 6.05 4.99
C VAL A 123 -25.27 6.20 6.24
N VAL A 124 -24.75 5.09 6.74
CA VAL A 124 -23.81 5.10 7.88
C VAL A 124 -22.39 5.04 7.36
N LEU A 125 -21.58 6.02 7.75
CA LEU A 125 -20.21 6.21 7.30
C LEU A 125 -19.23 6.04 8.47
N VAL A 126 -18.15 5.31 8.24
CA VAL A 126 -17.03 5.16 9.17
C VAL A 126 -15.97 6.17 8.80
N ALA A 127 -15.85 7.26 9.57
CA ALA A 127 -14.91 8.33 9.31
C ALA A 127 -13.56 8.13 10.02
N PHE A 128 -12.48 8.43 9.32
CA PHE A 128 -11.10 8.27 9.78
C PHE A 128 -10.18 9.31 9.14
N ALA A 129 -8.96 9.40 9.65
CA ALA A 129 -7.94 10.32 9.19
C ALA A 129 -6.81 9.60 8.45
N VAL A 130 -6.33 10.21 7.36
CA VAL A 130 -5.12 9.80 6.62
C VAL A 130 -4.35 11.05 6.18
N ALA A 131 -3.07 11.11 6.48
CA ALA A 131 -2.20 12.26 6.21
C ALA A 131 -2.79 13.61 6.65
N GLY A 132 -3.49 13.61 7.80
CA GLY A 132 -4.15 14.79 8.38
C GLY A 132 -5.48 15.20 7.73
N GLN A 133 -6.01 14.41 6.79
CA GLN A 133 -7.28 14.66 6.11
C GLN A 133 -8.32 13.64 6.53
N ASP A 134 -9.60 14.02 6.40
CA ASP A 134 -10.71 13.16 6.78
C ASP A 134 -11.31 12.46 5.57
N PHE A 135 -11.43 11.14 5.69
CA PHE A 135 -12.03 10.24 4.73
C PHE A 135 -13.10 9.40 5.42
N ALA A 136 -13.96 8.77 4.64
CA ALA A 136 -14.93 7.82 5.14
C ALA A 136 -15.09 6.60 4.24
N LEU A 137 -15.48 5.48 4.84
CA LEU A 137 -15.93 4.28 4.13
C LEU A 137 -17.37 3.96 4.54
N PRO A 138 -18.21 3.43 3.63
CA PRO A 138 -19.52 2.92 4.00
C PRO A 138 -19.41 1.82 5.06
N LEU A 139 -20.24 1.89 6.11
CA LEU A 139 -20.28 0.85 7.15
C LEU A 139 -20.64 -0.52 6.55
N SER A 140 -21.46 -0.55 5.49
CA SER A 140 -21.81 -1.78 4.76
C SER A 140 -20.60 -2.52 4.16
N SER A 141 -19.50 -1.80 3.90
CA SER A 141 -18.25 -2.37 3.38
C SER A 141 -17.17 -2.59 4.45
N THR A 142 -17.41 -2.13 5.67
CA THR A 142 -16.47 -2.22 6.80
C THR A 142 -16.91 -3.35 7.72
N GLU A 143 -16.07 -4.37 7.89
CA GLU A 143 -16.40 -5.49 8.78
C GLU A 143 -16.06 -5.20 10.23
N GLU A 144 -14.88 -4.64 10.48
CA GLU A 144 -14.40 -4.33 11.83
C GLU A 144 -13.26 -3.30 11.79
N VAL A 145 -13.01 -2.66 12.93
CA VAL A 145 -11.86 -1.76 13.12
C VAL A 145 -10.99 -2.33 14.23
N LEU A 146 -9.75 -2.66 13.88
CA LEU A 146 -8.78 -3.27 14.79
C LEU A 146 -7.73 -2.25 15.22
N ARG A 147 -7.14 -2.49 16.40
CA ARG A 147 -5.87 -1.85 16.74
C ARG A 147 -4.79 -2.45 15.84
N LEU A 148 -3.90 -1.59 15.35
CA LEU A 148 -2.75 -2.05 14.59
C LEU A 148 -1.84 -2.89 15.52
N PRO A 149 -1.61 -4.18 15.23
CA PRO A 149 -0.74 -5.01 16.04
C PRO A 149 0.73 -4.62 15.83
N ALA A 150 1.58 -4.92 16.83
CA ALA A 150 3.01 -4.65 16.76
C ALA A 150 3.74 -5.62 15.80
N GLY A 151 3.28 -6.87 15.72
CA GLY A 151 3.83 -7.91 14.86
C GLY A 151 3.16 -7.94 13.49
N ILE A 152 3.72 -7.22 12.51
CA ILE A 152 3.30 -7.30 11.11
C ILE A 152 4.34 -8.12 10.36
N ALA A 153 3.92 -9.24 9.76
CA ALA A 153 4.78 -10.02 8.87
C ALA A 153 4.91 -9.27 7.55
N ARG A 154 6.02 -8.55 7.37
CA ARG A 154 6.31 -7.78 6.16
C ARG A 154 6.89 -8.71 5.10
N LEU A 155 6.39 -8.61 3.87
CA LEU A 155 6.99 -9.32 2.76
C LEU A 155 8.13 -8.47 2.18
N PRO A 156 9.33 -9.04 2.03
CA PRO A 156 10.40 -8.50 1.22
C PRO A 156 9.94 -8.13 -0.19
N HIS A 157 10.44 -7.01 -0.70
CA HIS A 157 10.06 -6.46 -2.01
C HIS A 157 8.56 -6.18 -2.20
N ALA A 158 7.83 -6.02 -1.10
CA ALA A 158 6.44 -5.55 -1.14
C ALA A 158 6.34 -4.17 -1.81
N ASP A 159 5.23 -3.96 -2.51
CA ASP A 159 4.84 -2.63 -2.99
C ASP A 159 4.78 -1.65 -1.80
N ALA A 160 5.03 -0.35 -2.03
CA ALA A 160 4.90 0.68 -1.00
C ALA A 160 3.49 0.71 -0.36
N ALA A 161 2.47 0.27 -1.09
CA ALA A 161 1.12 0.09 -0.56
C ALA A 161 0.94 -1.17 0.29
N ALA A 162 1.76 -2.21 0.12
CA ALA A 162 1.67 -3.45 0.86
C ALA A 162 2.51 -3.41 2.14
N LEU A 163 1.86 -3.28 3.28
CA LEU A 163 2.53 -3.19 4.58
C LEU A 163 2.91 -4.57 5.16
N GLY A 164 2.31 -5.65 4.65
CA GLY A 164 2.53 -7.01 5.12
C GLY A 164 1.22 -7.70 5.46
N SER A 165 1.26 -8.63 6.40
CA SER A 165 0.10 -9.40 6.85
C SER A 165 0.09 -9.59 8.36
N VAL A 166 -1.10 -9.80 8.92
CA VAL A 166 -1.32 -10.07 10.36
C VAL A 166 -2.29 -11.24 10.57
N ALA A 167 -2.17 -11.92 11.70
CA ALA A 167 -3.17 -12.90 12.10
C ALA A 167 -4.45 -12.17 12.53
N SER A 168 -5.60 -12.60 12.03
CA SER A 168 -6.90 -12.09 12.46
C SER A 168 -7.94 -13.19 12.39
N ARG A 169 -8.56 -13.50 13.54
CA ARG A 169 -9.64 -14.50 13.69
C ARG A 169 -9.29 -15.87 13.08
N GLY A 170 -8.04 -16.30 13.25
CA GLY A 170 -7.53 -17.51 12.63
C GLY A 170 -7.62 -17.42 11.11
N ALA A 171 -7.14 -16.31 10.53
CA ALA A 171 -6.89 -16.11 9.11
C ALA A 171 -5.77 -15.08 8.91
N VAL A 172 -5.10 -15.14 7.75
CA VAL A 172 -4.11 -14.13 7.38
C VAL A 172 -4.86 -12.93 6.79
N LEU A 173 -4.67 -11.76 7.40
CA LEU A 173 -5.24 -10.51 6.93
C LEU A 173 -4.13 -9.66 6.29
N PRO A 174 -4.15 -9.48 4.96
CA PRO A 174 -3.27 -8.55 4.28
C PRO A 174 -3.49 -7.12 4.77
N LEU A 175 -2.41 -6.40 5.06
CA LEU A 175 -2.44 -5.00 5.45
C LEU A 175 -1.91 -4.10 4.33
N LEU A 176 -2.72 -3.13 3.93
CA LEU A 176 -2.36 -2.11 2.94
C LEU A 176 -2.33 -0.72 3.57
N SER A 177 -1.36 0.10 3.18
CA SER A 177 -1.28 1.51 3.57
C SER A 177 -2.30 2.31 2.77
N LEU A 178 -3.33 2.83 3.44
CA LEU A 178 -4.32 3.65 2.76
C LEU A 178 -3.69 4.96 2.25
N ALA A 179 -2.72 5.52 2.98
CA ALA A 179 -1.97 6.69 2.51
C ALA A 179 -1.28 6.41 1.16
N ALA A 180 -0.58 5.28 1.05
CA ALA A 180 0.09 4.89 -0.20
C ALA A 180 -0.92 4.65 -1.33
N LEU A 181 -2.02 3.94 -1.05
CA LEU A 181 -3.11 3.72 -2.02
C LEU A 181 -3.78 5.02 -2.48
N LEU A 182 -3.74 6.09 -1.69
CA LEU A 182 -4.27 7.40 -2.05
C LEU A 182 -3.19 8.35 -2.63
N ALA A 183 -1.97 7.85 -2.85
CA ALA A 183 -0.79 8.65 -3.21
C ALA A 183 -0.55 9.84 -2.26
N LEU A 184 -0.84 9.65 -0.97
CA LEU A 184 -0.63 10.61 0.10
C LEU A 184 0.69 10.31 0.82
N PRO A 185 1.30 11.32 1.48
CA PRO A 185 2.48 11.12 2.30
C PRO A 185 2.24 10.06 3.39
N ILE A 186 3.13 9.07 3.44
CA ILE A 186 3.05 7.99 4.44
C ILE A 186 3.67 8.51 5.74
N ALA A 187 2.83 8.73 6.75
CA ALA A 187 3.28 9.06 8.09
C ALA A 187 3.77 7.80 8.84
N PRO A 188 4.72 7.93 9.79
CA PRO A 188 5.09 6.82 10.64
C PRO A 188 3.88 6.32 11.45
N MET A 189 3.74 5.01 11.55
CA MET A 189 2.64 4.36 12.26
C MET A 189 2.78 4.64 13.77
N THR A 190 1.68 5.01 14.43
CA THR A 190 1.67 5.37 15.85
C THR A 190 0.65 4.52 16.62
N GLY A 191 0.61 4.61 17.95
CA GLY A 191 -0.44 3.97 18.75
C GLY A 191 -1.88 4.44 18.44
N ARG A 192 -2.04 5.52 17.65
CA ARG A 192 -3.34 5.99 17.15
C ARG A 192 -3.76 5.29 15.86
N SER A 193 -2.81 4.71 15.12
CA SER A 193 -3.09 4.00 13.88
C SER A 193 -4.05 2.83 14.11
N ARG A 194 -4.93 2.60 13.15
CA ARG A 194 -5.95 1.54 13.19
C ARG A 194 -5.96 0.80 11.87
N VAL A 195 -6.48 -0.43 11.90
CA VAL A 195 -6.73 -1.23 10.71
C VAL A 195 -8.24 -1.25 10.50
N VAL A 196 -8.70 -0.67 9.40
CA VAL A 196 -10.11 -0.78 8.96
C VAL A 196 -10.20 -2.01 8.06
N VAL A 197 -10.87 -3.05 8.54
CA VAL A 197 -11.04 -4.30 7.78
C VAL A 197 -12.21 -4.12 6.83
N VAL A 198 -11.93 -4.20 5.54
CA VAL A 198 -12.91 -4.08 4.47
C VAL A 198 -12.98 -5.37 3.66
N ARG A 199 -14.11 -5.55 2.97
CA ARG A 199 -14.27 -6.60 1.97
C ARG A 199 -14.15 -6.00 0.57
N ILE A 200 -13.29 -6.60 -0.24
CA ILE A 200 -13.11 -6.26 -1.66
C ILE A 200 -13.35 -7.53 -2.46
N GLY A 201 -14.45 -7.57 -3.21
CA GLY A 201 -14.96 -8.82 -3.78
C GLY A 201 -15.19 -9.91 -2.72
N ALA A 202 -14.45 -11.02 -2.82
CA ALA A 202 -14.51 -12.13 -1.86
C ALA A 202 -13.48 -12.04 -0.72
N HIS A 203 -12.55 -11.06 -0.77
CA HIS A 203 -11.37 -11.04 0.10
C HIS A 203 -11.48 -10.00 1.21
N ARG A 204 -10.90 -10.34 2.36
CA ARG A 204 -10.74 -9.44 3.50
C ARG A 204 -9.40 -8.74 3.41
N VAL A 205 -9.39 -7.42 3.53
CA VAL A 205 -8.17 -6.60 3.48
C VAL A 205 -8.21 -5.58 4.62
N GLY A 206 -7.10 -5.41 5.31
CA GLY A 206 -6.93 -4.39 6.33
C GLY A 206 -6.33 -3.12 5.75
N LEU A 207 -7.07 -2.01 5.79
CA LEU A 207 -6.58 -0.69 5.42
C LEU A 207 -6.01 0.01 6.66
N VAL A 208 -4.72 0.31 6.65
CA VAL A 208 -4.07 1.06 7.73
C VAL A 208 -4.36 2.54 7.58
N VAL A 209 -4.94 3.13 8.62
CA VAL A 209 -5.30 4.55 8.73
C VAL A 209 -4.62 5.20 9.94
N ASP A 210 -4.49 6.52 9.95
CA ASP A 210 -3.74 7.24 11.00
C ASP A 210 -4.51 7.29 12.33
N ALA A 211 -5.82 7.52 12.26
CA ALA A 211 -6.69 7.58 13.42
C ALA A 211 -8.17 7.46 13.01
N MET A 212 -9.01 6.93 13.90
CA MET A 212 -10.46 6.98 13.73
C MET A 212 -11.02 8.34 14.14
N ARG A 213 -12.13 8.75 13.52
CA ARG A 213 -12.86 9.96 13.89
C ARG A 213 -14.14 9.60 14.63
N SER A 214 -15.14 9.14 13.89
CA SER A 214 -16.49 8.87 14.37
C SER A 214 -17.23 8.00 13.36
N ILE A 215 -18.33 7.39 13.79
CA ILE A 215 -19.27 6.73 12.89
C ILE A 215 -20.45 7.68 12.77
N GLU A 216 -20.74 8.12 11.55
CA GLU A 216 -21.72 9.19 11.28
C GLU A 216 -22.88 8.63 10.48
N ARG A 217 -24.10 9.03 10.85
CA ARG A 217 -25.30 8.72 10.08
C ARG A 217 -25.68 9.94 9.28
N VAL A 218 -25.58 9.83 7.95
CA VAL A 218 -25.66 10.95 7.02
C VAL A 218 -26.87 10.77 6.12
N ALA A 219 -27.67 11.81 5.95
CA ALA A 219 -28.79 11.76 5.00
C ALA A 219 -28.28 11.84 3.57
N GLU A 220 -28.95 11.18 2.60
CA GLU A 220 -28.51 11.22 1.19
C GLU A 220 -28.32 12.65 0.64
N ARG A 221 -29.14 13.61 1.10
CA ARG A 221 -29.03 15.04 0.73
C ARG A 221 -27.73 15.72 1.17
N GLU A 222 -27.00 15.13 2.11
CA GLU A 222 -25.70 15.62 2.61
C GLU A 222 -24.53 14.92 1.90
N ILE A 223 -24.83 14.04 0.94
CA ILE A 223 -23.86 13.33 0.11
C ILE A 223 -23.98 13.88 -1.30
N ASP A 224 -22.96 14.62 -1.72
CA ASP A 224 -22.90 15.15 -3.08
C ASP A 224 -22.12 14.21 -3.99
N ALA A 225 -22.54 14.19 -5.27
CA ALA A 225 -21.76 13.58 -6.33
C ALA A 225 -20.42 14.31 -6.49
N VAL A 226 -19.41 13.54 -6.90
CA VAL A 226 -18.07 14.06 -7.18
C VAL A 226 -18.13 15.05 -8.36
N PRO A 227 -17.62 16.29 -8.23
CA PRO A 227 -17.56 17.24 -9.34
C PRO A 227 -16.86 16.63 -10.56
N GLN A 228 -17.45 16.79 -11.76
CA GLN A 228 -16.97 16.11 -12.98
C GLN A 228 -15.51 16.42 -13.33
N VAL A 229 -15.00 17.58 -12.91
CA VAL A 229 -13.58 17.97 -13.08
C VAL A 229 -12.63 16.97 -12.40
N LEU A 230 -13.05 16.28 -11.34
CA LEU A 230 -12.24 15.26 -10.67
C LEU A 230 -12.17 13.94 -11.45
N ASN A 231 -13.11 13.71 -12.35
CA ASN A 231 -13.21 12.48 -13.15
C ASN A 231 -12.46 12.58 -14.49
N ARG A 232 -11.87 13.74 -14.80
CA ARG A 232 -11.24 14.05 -16.10
C ARG A 232 -9.72 13.74 -16.15
N GLY A 233 -9.19 12.94 -15.22
CA GLY A 233 -7.78 12.51 -15.22
C GLY A 233 -7.70 10.98 -15.22
N GLY A 234 -6.78 10.40 -16.00
CA GLY A 234 -6.57 8.95 -16.12
C GLY A 234 -6.10 8.23 -14.84
N SER A 235 -6.11 8.91 -13.69
CA SER A 235 -6.03 8.28 -12.38
C SER A 235 -7.39 8.44 -11.73
N GLU A 236 -8.14 7.35 -11.73
CA GLU A 236 -9.45 7.20 -11.10
C GLU A 236 -9.44 7.89 -9.74
N ALA A 237 -10.12 9.04 -9.61
CA ALA A 237 -10.36 9.60 -8.30
C ALA A 237 -11.15 8.54 -7.52
N ARG A 238 -10.49 7.88 -6.56
CA ARG A 238 -11.04 6.77 -5.76
C ARG A 238 -12.14 7.20 -4.77
N ILE A 239 -12.71 8.37 -5.00
CA ILE A 239 -13.77 9.00 -4.22
C ILE A 239 -15.09 8.67 -4.90
N GLN A 240 -15.99 8.02 -4.17
CA GLN A 240 -17.35 7.74 -4.61
C GLN A 240 -18.26 8.97 -4.48
N ALA A 241 -18.08 9.74 -3.41
CA ALA A 241 -18.90 10.90 -3.09
C ALA A 241 -18.17 11.85 -2.14
N ILE A 242 -18.66 13.08 -2.03
CA ILE A 242 -18.21 14.03 -1.00
C ILE A 242 -19.36 14.24 -0.03
N CYS A 243 -19.09 13.93 1.23
CA CYS A 243 -20.04 14.07 2.32
C CYS A 243 -19.82 15.40 3.06
N ARG A 244 -20.93 16.07 3.35
CA ARG A 244 -20.99 17.25 4.21
C ARG A 244 -21.37 16.82 5.62
N LEU A 245 -20.44 17.02 6.54
CA LEU A 245 -20.68 16.84 7.97
C LEU A 245 -20.76 18.20 8.66
N ASP A 246 -21.29 18.21 9.89
CA ASP A 246 -21.34 19.38 10.76
C ASP A 246 -22.01 20.60 10.08
N GLY A 247 -23.13 20.36 9.41
CA GLY A 247 -23.87 21.40 8.67
C GLY A 247 -23.14 21.94 7.44
N GLY A 248 -22.16 21.19 6.89
CA GLY A 248 -21.38 21.57 5.71
C GLY A 248 -20.09 22.34 6.01
N THR A 249 -19.71 22.46 7.28
CA THR A 249 -18.41 23.07 7.65
C THR A 249 -17.24 22.11 7.45
N ARG A 250 -17.51 20.80 7.40
CA ARG A 250 -16.53 19.74 7.25
C ARG A 250 -16.89 18.88 6.05
N LEU A 251 -15.99 18.87 5.06
CA LEU A 251 -16.09 17.98 3.91
C LEU A 251 -15.28 16.71 4.16
N VAL A 252 -15.91 15.56 3.91
CA VAL A 252 -15.29 14.25 4.05
C VAL A 252 -15.42 13.50 2.74
N SER A 253 -14.30 13.04 2.20
CA SER A 253 -14.29 12.24 0.96
C SER A 253 -14.68 10.80 1.27
N VAL A 254 -15.76 10.31 0.67
CA VAL A 254 -16.23 8.93 0.81
C VAL A 254 -15.52 8.06 -0.22
N LEU A 255 -14.81 7.04 0.23
CA LEU A 255 -14.02 6.14 -0.60
C LEU A 255 -14.83 4.89 -0.98
N ALA A 256 -14.55 4.33 -2.15
CA ALA A 256 -15.08 3.04 -2.58
C ALA A 256 -13.99 1.94 -2.45
N PRO A 257 -14.11 0.98 -1.52
CA PRO A 257 -13.09 -0.03 -1.30
C PRO A 257 -12.68 -0.81 -2.56
N ASP A 258 -13.64 -1.17 -3.41
CA ASP A 258 -13.37 -1.93 -4.65
C ASP A 258 -12.57 -1.12 -5.69
N GLN A 259 -12.50 0.20 -5.54
CA GLN A 259 -11.68 1.10 -6.37
C GLN A 259 -10.37 1.50 -5.67
N LEU A 260 -10.17 1.12 -4.40
CA LEU A 260 -8.95 1.43 -3.66
C LEU A 260 -7.78 0.50 -3.99
N VAL A 261 -8.04 -0.64 -4.61
CA VAL A 261 -7.02 -1.65 -4.87
C VAL A 261 -6.95 -1.90 -6.36
N ASP A 262 -5.78 -1.64 -6.96
CA ASP A 262 -5.60 -1.82 -8.39
C ASP A 262 -5.75 -3.29 -8.80
N LYS A 263 -6.00 -3.52 -10.09
CA LYS A 263 -6.20 -4.87 -10.65
C LYS A 263 -5.04 -5.80 -10.35
N ASP A 264 -3.81 -5.29 -10.32
CA ASP A 264 -2.61 -6.10 -10.04
C ASP A 264 -2.57 -6.60 -8.60
N ILE A 265 -2.79 -5.71 -7.62
CA ILE A 265 -2.86 -6.11 -6.21
C ILE A 265 -4.04 -7.07 -6.01
N THR A 266 -5.20 -6.78 -6.61
CA THR A 266 -6.38 -7.65 -6.54
C THR A 266 -6.12 -9.04 -7.13
N ALA A 267 -5.48 -9.11 -8.30
CA ALA A 267 -5.13 -10.37 -8.96
C ALA A 267 -4.15 -11.20 -8.12
N ARG A 268 -3.18 -10.56 -7.45
CA ARG A 268 -2.23 -11.25 -6.57
C ARG A 268 -2.88 -11.75 -5.28
N LEU A 269 -3.78 -10.96 -4.69
CA LEU A 269 -4.63 -11.40 -3.57
C LEU A 269 -5.47 -12.63 -3.94
N LEU A 270 -6.08 -12.65 -5.13
CA LEU A 270 -6.85 -13.78 -5.68
C LEU A 270 -5.98 -15.03 -5.95
N GLN A 271 -4.75 -14.85 -6.45
CA GLN A 271 -3.83 -15.94 -6.75
C GLN A 271 -3.27 -16.62 -5.50
N GLY A 272 -3.16 -15.90 -4.37
CA GLY A 272 -2.68 -16.44 -3.09
C GLY A 272 -3.53 -17.60 -2.55
N GLU A 273 -4.86 -17.55 -2.73
CA GLU A 273 -5.77 -18.61 -2.27
C GLU A 273 -5.90 -19.76 -3.29
N THR A 274 -5.87 -19.44 -4.59
CA THR A 274 -6.20 -20.43 -5.65
C THR A 274 -5.12 -21.51 -5.81
N ARG A 275 -3.84 -21.19 -5.55
CA ARG A 275 -2.74 -22.19 -5.56
C ARG A 275 -2.71 -23.08 -4.31
N GLY A 276 -3.31 -22.67 -3.19
CA GLY A 276 -3.36 -23.46 -1.96
C GLY A 276 -4.17 -24.77 -2.08
N LYS A 277 -4.98 -24.93 -3.14
CA LYS A 277 -5.73 -26.16 -3.42
C LYS A 277 -5.14 -27.01 -4.55
N GLY A 278 -4.13 -26.53 -5.26
CA GLY A 278 -3.75 -27.05 -6.58
C GLY A 278 -2.27 -27.35 -6.73
N GLU A 279 -1.65 -28.01 -5.76
CA GLU A 279 -0.43 -28.85 -5.90
C GLU A 279 -0.09 -29.50 -4.55
N MET A 280 -1.06 -30.23 -3.97
CA MET A 280 -0.76 -31.26 -2.97
C MET A 280 -0.29 -32.54 -3.69
N THR A 281 0.84 -32.48 -4.39
CA THR A 281 1.54 -33.70 -4.81
C THR A 281 2.49 -34.12 -3.70
N GLY A 282 1.98 -34.96 -2.81
CA GLY A 282 2.76 -35.61 -1.77
C GLY A 282 2.02 -35.62 -0.45
N GLY A 283 1.09 -36.57 -0.31
CA GLY A 283 0.60 -36.99 1.00
C GLY A 283 1.78 -37.51 1.81
N THR A 284 2.36 -36.63 2.61
CA THR A 284 3.20 -36.97 3.75
C THR A 284 2.57 -36.24 4.92
N ASP A 285 2.15 -37.03 5.89
CA ASP A 285 1.57 -36.68 7.18
C ASP A 285 1.84 -35.22 7.61
N VAL A 286 0.81 -34.36 7.56
CA VAL A 286 0.88 -32.93 7.97
C VAL A 286 0.99 -32.80 9.50
N GLN A 287 1.20 -33.90 10.23
CA GLN A 287 1.15 -33.89 11.69
C GLN A 287 2.47 -33.48 12.39
N ASP A 288 3.60 -33.35 11.71
CA ASP A 288 4.89 -33.11 12.38
C ASP A 288 5.86 -32.10 11.69
N GLU A 289 5.36 -31.12 10.94
CA GLU A 289 6.25 -30.09 10.37
C GLU A 289 6.80 -29.15 11.47
N ARG A 290 8.12 -29.19 11.65
CA ARG A 290 8.85 -28.35 12.61
C ARG A 290 9.67 -27.29 11.88
N PHE A 291 9.66 -26.08 12.40
CA PHE A 291 10.36 -24.94 11.82
C PHE A 291 11.34 -24.33 12.80
N LEU A 292 12.55 -24.05 12.33
CA LEU A 292 13.51 -23.23 13.04
C LEU A 292 13.18 -21.75 12.83
N LEU A 293 12.88 -21.03 13.90
CA LEU A 293 12.63 -19.59 13.86
C LEU A 293 13.92 -18.79 13.94
N PHE A 294 14.08 -17.80 13.06
CA PHE A 294 15.21 -16.90 13.03
C PHE A 294 14.79 -15.48 12.66
N ARG A 295 15.66 -14.50 12.90
CA ARG A 295 15.39 -13.08 12.66
C ARG A 295 16.43 -12.46 11.73
N ILE A 296 15.96 -11.60 10.83
CA ILE A 296 16.77 -10.70 10.01
C ILE A 296 16.14 -9.31 10.09
N GLY A 297 16.90 -8.31 10.53
CA GLY A 297 16.36 -7.00 10.89
C GLY A 297 15.29 -7.13 11.97
N GLU A 298 14.13 -6.53 11.75
CA GLU A 298 12.97 -6.63 12.65
C GLU A 298 12.02 -7.80 12.30
N GLU A 299 12.34 -8.57 11.25
CA GLU A 299 11.44 -9.57 10.68
C GLU A 299 11.80 -11.00 11.13
N SER A 300 10.76 -11.78 11.46
CA SER A 300 10.89 -13.16 11.90
C SER A 300 10.49 -14.14 10.80
N PHE A 301 11.34 -15.13 10.59
CA PHE A 301 11.22 -16.13 9.53
C PHE A 301 11.29 -17.55 10.11
N GLY A 302 10.70 -18.50 9.40
CA GLY A 302 10.74 -19.92 9.72
C GLY A 302 11.35 -20.72 8.57
N LEU A 303 12.22 -21.67 8.87
CA LEU A 303 12.77 -22.61 7.91
C LEU A 303 12.46 -24.04 8.34
N PRO A 304 12.05 -24.96 7.44
CA PRO A 304 11.84 -26.36 7.79
C PRO A 304 13.08 -26.95 8.46
N ILE A 305 12.93 -27.55 9.64
CA ILE A 305 14.06 -28.05 10.43
C ILE A 305 14.83 -29.13 9.67
N ASP A 306 14.15 -29.91 8.83
CA ASP A 306 14.76 -31.01 8.07
C ASP A 306 15.75 -30.52 7.00
N ALA A 307 15.63 -29.25 6.58
CA ALA A 307 16.60 -28.62 5.69
C ALA A 307 17.81 -28.07 6.45
N VAL A 308 17.72 -27.87 7.77
CA VAL A 308 18.79 -27.30 8.60
C VAL A 308 19.74 -28.42 9.04
N GLN A 309 21.02 -28.29 8.67
CA GLN A 309 22.05 -29.21 9.15
C GLN A 309 22.59 -28.80 10.52
N GLU A 310 22.89 -27.52 10.71
CA GLU A 310 23.28 -26.97 12.02
C GLU A 310 23.20 -25.44 12.05
N VAL A 311 23.24 -24.89 13.26
CA VAL A 311 23.37 -23.44 13.51
C VAL A 311 24.76 -23.20 14.11
N ALA A 312 25.59 -22.46 13.38
CA ALA A 312 26.95 -22.12 13.78
C ALA A 312 27.07 -20.66 14.21
N LEU A 313 28.11 -20.33 14.98
CA LEU A 313 28.50 -18.95 15.25
C LEU A 313 29.12 -18.34 13.98
N LEU A 314 28.75 -17.10 13.65
CA LEU A 314 29.41 -16.36 12.58
C LEU A 314 30.82 -15.94 13.05
N PRO A 315 31.91 -16.41 12.42
CA PRO A 315 33.25 -15.98 12.79
C PRO A 315 33.47 -14.48 12.49
N PRO A 316 34.39 -13.80 13.21
CA PRO A 316 34.70 -12.38 12.97
C PRO A 316 35.20 -12.08 11.56
N ARG A 317 35.79 -13.07 10.88
CA ARG A 317 36.25 -13.00 9.50
C ARG A 317 35.98 -14.31 8.79
N LEU A 318 35.37 -14.22 7.60
CA LEU A 318 35.23 -15.33 6.68
C LEU A 318 36.49 -15.48 5.84
N THR A 319 36.77 -16.70 5.38
CA THR A 319 37.87 -16.91 4.43
C THR A 319 37.41 -16.42 3.06
N PRO A 320 38.11 -15.46 2.42
CA PRO A 320 37.69 -14.95 1.13
C PRO A 320 37.80 -16.04 0.07
N LEU A 321 36.80 -16.14 -0.80
CA LEU A 321 36.79 -17.05 -1.93
C LEU A 321 37.14 -16.26 -3.20
N PRO A 322 38.30 -16.51 -3.84
CA PRO A 322 38.67 -15.80 -5.07
C PRO A 322 37.64 -16.01 -6.18
N LYS A 323 37.30 -14.94 -6.90
CA LYS A 323 36.29 -14.95 -7.98
C LYS A 323 34.89 -15.38 -7.54
N ALA A 324 34.59 -15.30 -6.24
CA ALA A 324 33.25 -15.57 -5.76
C ALA A 324 32.25 -14.54 -6.29
N PRO A 325 31.01 -14.96 -6.59
CA PRO A 325 29.92 -14.05 -6.88
C PRO A 325 29.68 -13.04 -5.76
N ALA A 326 29.15 -11.86 -6.09
CA ALA A 326 28.96 -10.75 -5.15
C ALA A 326 28.01 -11.06 -3.96
N PHE A 327 27.16 -12.07 -4.08
CA PHE A 327 26.26 -12.52 -3.01
C PHE A 327 26.96 -13.43 -1.97
N VAL A 328 28.15 -13.95 -2.28
CA VAL A 328 28.94 -14.80 -1.38
C VAL A 328 29.89 -13.93 -0.57
N GLN A 329 29.71 -13.89 0.75
CA GLN A 329 30.61 -13.15 1.65
C GLN A 329 31.97 -13.84 1.80
N GLY A 330 32.00 -15.17 1.67
CA GLY A 330 33.21 -15.98 1.78
C GLY A 330 32.88 -17.43 2.05
N VAL A 331 33.83 -18.16 2.62
CA VAL A 331 33.63 -19.54 3.07
C VAL A 331 33.99 -19.70 4.54
N MET A 332 33.36 -20.65 5.20
CA MET A 332 33.70 -21.08 6.56
C MET A 332 33.86 -22.60 6.63
N ASN A 333 34.65 -23.07 7.60
CA ASN A 333 34.76 -24.50 7.87
C ASN A 333 33.75 -24.87 8.96
N VAL A 334 32.86 -25.81 8.65
CA VAL A 334 31.91 -26.38 9.60
C VAL A 334 32.13 -27.88 9.63
N ARG A 335 32.60 -28.40 10.77
CA ARG A 335 32.91 -29.83 10.98
C ARG A 335 33.77 -30.48 9.88
N GLY A 336 34.73 -29.74 9.33
CA GLY A 336 35.62 -30.22 8.28
C GLY A 336 35.11 -30.01 6.85
N GLN A 337 33.89 -29.49 6.67
CA GLN A 337 33.32 -29.13 5.38
C GLN A 337 33.46 -27.63 5.13
N VAL A 338 33.91 -27.25 3.93
CA VAL A 338 34.02 -25.86 3.51
C VAL A 338 32.68 -25.42 2.92
N ILE A 339 31.98 -24.53 3.61
CA ILE A 339 30.63 -24.08 3.28
C ILE A 339 30.66 -22.62 2.82
N PRO A 340 30.05 -22.27 1.67
CA PRO A 340 29.88 -20.89 1.25
C PRO A 340 28.91 -20.16 2.18
N VAL A 341 29.24 -18.94 2.58
CA VAL A 341 28.42 -18.10 3.47
C VAL A 341 27.83 -16.93 2.68
N ILE A 342 26.51 -16.77 2.80
CA ILE A 342 25.68 -15.88 1.99
C ILE A 342 24.92 -14.94 2.92
N ASP A 343 24.87 -13.66 2.54
CA ASP A 343 24.22 -12.60 3.30
C ASP A 343 22.74 -12.47 2.96
N GLN A 344 21.87 -13.08 3.77
CA GLN A 344 20.43 -12.98 3.54
C GLN A 344 19.84 -11.61 3.85
N ALA A 345 20.53 -10.75 4.62
CA ALA A 345 20.05 -9.39 4.82
C ALA A 345 19.99 -8.62 3.49
N ARG A 346 20.97 -8.83 2.60
CA ARG A 346 20.97 -8.19 1.27
C ARG A 346 19.77 -8.60 0.40
N ARG A 347 19.28 -9.83 0.57
CA ARG A 347 18.18 -10.38 -0.24
C ARG A 347 16.81 -10.03 0.35
N PHE A 348 16.70 -9.95 1.67
CA PHE A 348 15.44 -9.60 2.35
C PHE A 348 15.30 -8.10 2.65
N ASN A 349 16.01 -7.22 1.93
CA ASN A 349 16.02 -5.77 2.16
C ASN A 349 16.41 -5.35 3.60
N GLY A 350 17.10 -6.23 4.32
CA GLY A 350 17.61 -5.98 5.67
C GLY A 350 18.92 -5.20 5.66
N VAL A 351 19.22 -4.57 6.80
CA VAL A 351 20.57 -4.03 7.06
C VAL A 351 21.52 -5.22 7.24
N PRO A 352 22.74 -5.21 6.66
CA PRO A 352 23.72 -6.28 6.85
C PRO A 352 23.85 -6.65 8.33
N VAL A 353 23.88 -7.96 8.61
CA VAL A 353 23.96 -8.50 9.98
C VAL A 353 25.27 -8.04 10.63
N VAL A 354 25.18 -7.22 11.68
CA VAL A 354 26.34 -6.74 12.45
C VAL A 354 26.10 -7.01 13.94
N GLY A 355 26.93 -7.84 14.57
CA GLY A 355 26.94 -7.99 16.03
C GLY A 355 27.33 -9.38 16.54
N SER A 356 27.55 -9.47 17.86
CA SER A 356 27.98 -10.70 18.57
C SER A 356 26.92 -11.81 18.65
N LYS A 357 25.67 -11.51 18.26
CA LYS A 357 24.56 -12.47 18.22
C LYS A 357 24.34 -13.12 16.85
N ALA A 358 25.04 -12.65 15.82
CA ALA A 358 24.95 -13.19 14.47
C ALA A 358 25.22 -14.71 14.46
N ARG A 359 24.44 -15.43 13.66
CA ARG A 359 24.55 -16.88 13.46
C ARG A 359 24.61 -17.19 11.98
N VAL A 360 25.12 -18.38 11.66
CA VAL A 360 25.06 -18.96 10.33
C VAL A 360 24.17 -20.19 10.41
N ILE A 361 23.04 -20.17 9.71
CA ILE A 361 22.20 -21.35 9.53
C ILE A 361 22.74 -22.12 8.33
N VAL A 362 23.25 -23.33 8.56
CA VAL A 362 23.73 -24.22 7.51
C VAL A 362 22.55 -25.02 6.97
N VAL A 363 22.22 -24.83 5.70
CA VAL A 363 21.02 -25.39 5.07
C VAL A 363 21.41 -26.25 3.88
N ARG A 364 20.72 -27.38 3.72
CA ARG A 364 20.79 -28.23 2.55
C ARG A 364 19.71 -27.84 1.54
N ILE A 365 20.12 -27.58 0.31
CA ILE A 365 19.22 -27.25 -0.81
C ILE A 365 19.52 -28.22 -1.95
N GLY A 366 18.80 -29.33 -2.02
CA GLY A 366 19.13 -30.43 -2.92
C GLY A 366 20.52 -30.99 -2.62
N GLU A 367 21.42 -30.97 -3.61
CA GLU A 367 22.82 -31.40 -3.46
C GLU A 367 23.74 -30.30 -2.87
N LEU A 368 23.26 -29.06 -2.78
CA LEU A 368 24.03 -27.94 -2.29
C LEU A 368 23.94 -27.82 -0.77
N THR A 369 25.03 -27.44 -0.12
CA THR A 369 25.03 -26.99 1.28
C THR A 369 25.60 -25.57 1.33
N ALA A 370 24.86 -24.65 1.95
CA ALA A 370 25.24 -23.25 2.07
C ALA A 370 24.91 -22.73 3.48
N GLY A 371 25.68 -21.76 3.94
CA GLY A 371 25.47 -21.06 5.20
C GLY A 371 24.80 -19.71 4.97
N PHE A 372 23.76 -19.41 5.72
CA PHE A 372 23.01 -18.17 5.63
C PHE A 372 23.17 -17.36 6.91
N THR A 373 23.65 -16.13 6.80
CA THR A 373 23.84 -15.25 7.98
C THR A 373 22.50 -14.68 8.44
N VAL A 374 22.24 -14.76 9.75
CA VAL A 374 21.03 -14.25 10.41
C VAL A 374 21.40 -13.50 11.69
N ASP A 375 20.55 -12.57 12.14
CA ASP A 375 20.81 -11.78 13.36
C ASP A 375 20.68 -12.61 14.63
N ALA A 376 19.69 -13.49 14.67
CA ALA A 376 19.45 -14.39 15.80
C ALA A 376 18.66 -15.62 15.35
N VAL A 377 18.88 -16.72 16.06
CA VAL A 377 18.02 -17.91 16.02
C VAL A 377 17.26 -17.96 17.34
N SER A 378 15.96 -18.23 17.29
CA SER A 378 15.07 -18.19 18.45
C SER A 378 14.80 -19.60 18.99
N GLN A 379 13.75 -20.26 18.49
CA GLN A 379 13.29 -21.57 18.94
C GLN A 379 12.83 -22.42 17.77
N VAL A 380 12.66 -23.73 18.01
CA VAL A 380 11.98 -24.62 17.07
C VAL A 380 10.52 -24.68 17.47
N VAL A 381 9.63 -24.45 16.50
CA VAL A 381 8.18 -24.50 16.69
C VAL A 381 7.56 -25.59 15.83
N GLN A 382 6.43 -26.12 16.29
CA GLN A 382 5.62 -27.08 15.56
C GLN A 382 4.19 -26.51 15.46
N PRO A 383 3.90 -25.70 14.43
CA PRO A 383 2.56 -25.18 14.20
C PRO A 383 1.60 -26.33 13.91
N SER A 384 0.35 -26.20 14.35
CA SER A 384 -0.71 -27.10 13.90
C SER A 384 -0.95 -26.95 12.39
N ALA A 385 -1.48 -27.99 11.75
CA ALA A 385 -1.79 -27.96 10.32
C ALA A 385 -2.68 -26.76 9.93
N ASP A 386 -3.64 -26.41 10.79
CA ASP A 386 -4.58 -25.29 10.57
C ASP A 386 -3.94 -23.90 10.74
N ALA A 387 -2.78 -23.84 11.39
CA ALA A 387 -2.00 -22.62 11.59
C ALA A 387 -1.09 -22.29 10.40
N LEU A 388 -0.77 -23.28 9.55
CA LEU A 388 0.00 -23.10 8.31
C LEU A 388 -0.94 -22.70 7.17
N ARG A 389 -0.66 -21.56 6.53
CA ARG A 389 -1.54 -20.99 5.49
C ARG A 389 -0.72 -20.50 4.31
N PRO A 390 -1.30 -20.46 3.10
CA PRO A 390 -0.62 -19.83 1.97
C PRO A 390 -0.34 -18.36 2.29
N ALA A 391 0.86 -17.90 1.92
CA ALA A 391 1.18 -16.48 2.01
C ALA A 391 0.39 -15.70 0.97
N PRO A 392 -0.23 -14.56 1.35
CA PRO A 392 -0.82 -13.67 0.35
C PRO A 392 0.30 -13.10 -0.52
N ASP A 393 0.05 -13.05 -1.82
CA ASP A 393 1.01 -12.47 -2.74
C ASP A 393 0.86 -10.95 -2.74
N LEU A 394 1.76 -10.28 -2.02
CA LEU A 394 1.83 -8.82 -1.92
C LEU A 394 3.10 -8.25 -2.55
N GLY A 395 3.96 -9.11 -3.08
CA GLY A 395 5.25 -8.74 -3.69
C GLY A 395 5.10 -8.27 -5.13
N SER A 396 6.16 -7.69 -5.69
CA SER A 396 6.28 -7.42 -7.12
C SER A 396 6.47 -8.71 -7.94
N GLU A 397 6.27 -8.62 -9.26
CA GLU A 397 6.33 -9.78 -10.16
C GLU A 397 7.69 -10.52 -10.03
N GLY A 398 7.65 -11.82 -9.69
CA GLY A 398 8.85 -12.67 -9.55
C GLY A 398 9.55 -12.63 -8.18
N ALA A 399 8.99 -11.93 -7.19
CA ALA A 399 9.60 -11.77 -5.86
C ALA A 399 9.11 -12.76 -4.78
N ARG A 400 8.42 -13.85 -5.15
CA ARG A 400 7.97 -14.84 -4.15
C ARG A 400 9.18 -15.61 -3.60
N VAL A 401 9.48 -15.33 -2.33
CA VAL A 401 10.47 -16.06 -1.51
C VAL A 401 9.78 -16.78 -0.33
N PHE A 402 8.45 -16.70 -0.25
CA PHE A 402 7.65 -17.25 0.84
C PHE A 402 6.37 -17.87 0.29
N ASP A 403 6.20 -19.16 0.59
CA ASP A 403 5.02 -19.92 0.15
C ASP A 403 3.93 -19.97 1.22
N ARG A 404 4.35 -19.92 2.49
CA ARG A 404 3.45 -20.11 3.64
C ARG A 404 3.70 -19.09 4.74
N VAL A 405 2.68 -18.88 5.55
CA VAL A 405 2.73 -18.12 6.79
C VAL A 405 2.22 -19.02 7.91
N ALA A 406 2.91 -19.01 9.03
CA ALA A 406 2.48 -19.69 10.25
C ALA A 406 2.00 -18.66 11.27
N ALA A 407 0.78 -18.84 11.80
CA ALA A 407 0.38 -18.20 13.04
C ALA A 407 0.90 -19.03 14.21
N LEU A 408 1.60 -18.42 15.16
CA LEU A 408 2.10 -19.13 16.33
C LEU A 408 1.07 -19.05 17.48
N ASP A 409 0.84 -20.17 18.15
CA ASP A 409 -0.16 -20.24 19.22
C ASP A 409 0.21 -19.31 20.39
N GLY A 410 -0.76 -18.49 20.82
CA GLY A 410 -0.64 -17.62 22.00
C GLY A 410 -0.10 -16.21 21.73
N GLU A 411 0.35 -15.91 20.52
CA GLU A 411 0.76 -14.55 20.11
C GLU A 411 0.08 -14.16 18.78
N ASP A 412 -0.33 -12.89 18.62
CA ASP A 412 -0.76 -12.32 17.32
C ASP A 412 0.41 -12.21 16.31
N THR A 413 1.43 -13.06 16.46
CA THR A 413 2.69 -13.04 15.72
C THR A 413 2.60 -14.02 14.56
N LEU A 414 2.68 -13.49 13.35
CA LEU A 414 2.88 -14.28 12.14
C LEU A 414 4.36 -14.46 11.85
N VAL A 415 4.72 -15.65 11.36
CA VAL A 415 6.05 -15.96 10.84
C VAL A 415 5.95 -16.33 9.37
N LEU A 416 6.81 -15.74 8.56
CA LEU A 416 6.95 -16.11 7.14
C LEU A 416 7.78 -17.40 7.03
N ILE A 417 7.20 -18.42 6.40
CA ILE A 417 7.88 -19.70 6.17
C ILE A 417 8.60 -19.64 4.83
N VAL A 418 9.92 -19.79 4.89
CA VAL A 418 10.82 -19.75 3.74
C VAL A 418 11.00 -21.15 3.21
N SER A 419 10.77 -21.34 1.92
CA SER A 419 11.13 -22.57 1.24
C SER A 419 12.65 -22.62 1.05
N PRO A 420 13.35 -23.71 1.43
CA PRO A 420 14.81 -23.79 1.30
C PRO A 420 15.32 -23.52 -0.12
N GLN A 421 14.53 -23.90 -1.13
CA GLN A 421 14.88 -23.68 -2.53
C GLN A 421 14.83 -22.22 -2.96
N GLU A 422 14.10 -21.37 -2.24
CA GLU A 422 13.93 -19.94 -2.56
C GLU A 422 14.97 -19.05 -1.88
N LEU A 423 15.73 -19.62 -0.92
CA LEU A 423 16.88 -18.95 -0.32
C LEU A 423 17.95 -18.57 -1.36
N LEU A 424 17.95 -19.23 -2.52
CA LEU A 424 18.84 -18.96 -3.65
C LEU A 424 18.06 -19.06 -4.95
N ASP A 425 18.25 -18.11 -5.88
CA ASP A 425 17.66 -18.27 -7.20
C ASP A 425 18.36 -19.39 -8.00
N ARG A 426 17.80 -19.72 -9.17
CA ARG A 426 18.34 -20.78 -10.02
C ARG A 426 19.77 -20.49 -10.48
N ALA A 427 20.07 -19.25 -10.85
CA ALA A 427 21.39 -18.87 -11.34
C ALA A 427 22.45 -18.92 -10.23
N GLU A 428 22.11 -18.47 -9.02
CA GLU A 428 22.96 -18.56 -7.84
C GLU A 428 23.26 -20.02 -7.46
N ARG A 429 22.24 -20.90 -7.51
CA ARG A 429 22.42 -22.34 -7.27
C ARG A 429 23.38 -22.95 -8.30
N ASP A 430 23.18 -22.66 -9.58
CA ASP A 430 24.04 -23.16 -10.66
C ASP A 430 25.49 -22.68 -10.50
N LEU A 431 25.69 -21.41 -10.13
CA LEU A 431 27.00 -20.83 -9.85
C LEU A 431 27.70 -21.52 -8.66
N LEU A 432 26.98 -21.74 -7.56
CA LEU A 432 27.55 -22.41 -6.37
C LEU A 432 27.89 -23.87 -6.64
N LEU A 433 27.04 -24.59 -7.40
CA LEU A 433 27.32 -25.96 -7.83
C LEU A 433 28.58 -26.04 -8.71
N ALA A 434 28.77 -25.07 -9.61
CA ALA A 434 29.98 -24.98 -10.44
C ALA A 434 31.25 -24.76 -9.59
N LEU A 435 31.17 -23.92 -8.55
CA LEU A 435 32.28 -23.68 -7.62
C LEU A 435 32.66 -24.93 -6.81
N GLY A 436 31.67 -25.72 -6.38
CA GLY A 436 31.89 -26.98 -5.67
C GLY A 436 32.60 -28.05 -6.52
N LYS A 437 32.19 -28.17 -7.80
CA LYS A 437 32.76 -29.16 -8.75
C LYS A 437 34.22 -28.83 -9.14
N THR A 438 34.55 -27.55 -9.28
CA THR A 438 35.91 -27.10 -9.63
C THR A 438 36.94 -27.47 -8.56
N LYS A 439 36.55 -27.50 -7.28
CA LYS A 439 37.42 -27.87 -6.16
C LYS A 439 37.63 -29.39 -6.03
N ALA A 440 36.64 -30.20 -6.43
CA ALA A 440 36.76 -31.66 -6.46
C ALA A 440 37.70 -32.14 -7.59
N ALA A 441 37.70 -31.45 -8.73
CA ALA A 441 38.61 -31.73 -9.85
C ALA A 441 40.09 -31.42 -9.53
N GLN A 442 40.36 -30.41 -8.69
CA GLN A 442 41.72 -30.05 -8.26
C GLN A 442 42.27 -30.90 -7.10
N ARG A 443 41.46 -31.81 -6.53
CA ARG A 443 41.84 -32.71 -5.43
C ARG A 443 42.08 -34.17 -5.84
N LYS A 444 41.91 -34.51 -7.13
CA LYS A 444 42.37 -35.80 -7.65
C LYS A 444 43.88 -35.69 -7.96
N PRO A 445 44.73 -36.59 -7.42
CA PRO A 445 46.18 -36.50 -7.51
C PRO A 445 46.69 -36.62 -8.95
#